data_AF-A0A9X7T2K6-F1
#
_entry.id   AF-A0A9X7T2K6-F1
#
_cell.length_a   1.000
_cell.length_b   1.000
_cell.length_c   1.000
_cell.angle_alpha   90.00
_cell.angle_beta   90.00
_cell.angle_gamma   90.00
#
_symmetry.space_group_name_H-M   'P 1'
#
loop_
_entity.id
_entity.type
_entity.pdbx_description
1 polymer ?
#
loop_
_entity_poly.entity_id
_entity_poly.type
_entity_poly.pdbx_seq_one_letter_code
_entity_poly.pdbx_strand_id
1 'polypeptide(L)' 'MIAGRRIGLTPDDDTRTKLVRLAVACGKHPTTLALDLVRLCVNTPNIIEYVQKINNAEARYKVSYRVRVENGKSTVIYD' A
#
# COMPACT_ATOMS: atom_id res chain seq x y z
N MET A 1 -9.26 2.50 -20.05
CA MET A 1 -9.23 1.27 -19.24
C MET A 1 -7.77 0.85 -19.11
N ILE A 2 -7.13 1.09 -17.96
CA ILE A 2 -5.78 0.52 -17.72
C ILE A 2 -6.03 -0.95 -17.46
N ALA A 3 -5.66 -1.82 -18.40
CA ALA A 3 -5.76 -3.26 -18.23
C ALA A 3 -4.84 -3.68 -17.09
N GLY A 4 -5.39 -3.77 -15.87
CA GLY A 4 -4.64 -4.22 -14.71
C GLY A 4 -4.22 -5.66 -14.92
N ARG A 5 -2.90 -5.91 -14.98
CA ARG A 5 -2.40 -7.29 -14.88
C ARG A 5 -2.84 -7.85 -13.52
N ARG A 6 -3.45 -9.02 -13.51
CA ARG A 6 -3.82 -9.71 -12.27
C ARG A 6 -2.55 -9.98 -11.47
N ILE A 7 -2.46 -9.42 -10.27
CA ILE A 7 -1.47 -9.83 -9.27
C ILE A 7 -2.14 -10.95 -8.47
N GLY A 8 -1.63 -12.17 -8.61
CA GLY A 8 -2.08 -13.30 -7.80
C GLY A 8 -1.58 -13.14 -6.37
N LEU A 9 -2.48 -12.81 -5.45
CA LEU A 9 -2.19 -12.83 -4.02
C LEU A 9 -2.73 -14.14 -3.44
N THR A 10 -1.87 -14.88 -2.75
CA THR A 10 -2.26 -16.08 -2.00
C THR A 10 -2.01 -15.82 -0.52
N PRO A 11 -2.93 -15.10 0.17
CA PRO A 11 -2.81 -14.88 1.60
C PRO A 11 -3.01 -16.19 2.36
N ASP A 12 -2.33 -16.31 3.50
CA ASP A 12 -2.64 -17.33 4.50
C ASP A 12 -4.07 -17.15 5.08
N ASP A 13 -4.54 -18.15 5.81
CA ASP A 13 -5.92 -18.19 6.32
C ASP A 13 -6.21 -17.07 7.32
N ASP A 14 -5.22 -16.67 8.12
CA ASP A 14 -5.35 -15.57 9.08
C ASP A 14 -5.50 -14.22 8.37
N THR A 15 -4.61 -13.93 7.41
CA THR A 15 -4.65 -12.72 6.60
C THR A 15 -5.93 -12.64 5.78
N ARG A 16 -6.37 -13.77 5.21
CA ARG A 16 -7.66 -13.87 4.49
C ARG A 16 -8.83 -13.54 5.41
N THR A 17 -8.85 -14.10 6.61
CA THR A 17 -9.92 -13.85 7.58
C THR A 17 -9.99 -12.38 7.99
N LYS A 18 -8.84 -11.77 8.28
CA LYS A 18 -8.75 -10.34 8.62
C LYS A 18 -9.23 -9.45 7.46
N LEU A 19 -8.79 -9.76 6.24
CA LEU A 19 -9.20 -9.02 5.05
C LEU A 19 -10.71 -9.10 4.82
N VAL A 20 -11.31 -10.29 4.92
CA VAL A 20 -12.76 -10.48 4.74
C VAL A 20 -13.55 -9.72 5.80
N ARG A 21 -13.14 -9.81 7.08
CA ARG A 21 -13.82 -9.09 8.17
C ARG A 21 -13.76 -7.58 7.96
N LEU A 22 -12.59 -7.05 7.60
CA LEU A 22 -12.42 -5.62 7.34
C LEU A 22 -13.22 -5.19 6.10
N ALA A 23 -13.27 -6.01 5.06
CA ALA A 23 -14.03 -5.74 3.85
C ALA A 23 -15.53 -5.61 4.15
N VAL A 24 -16.07 -6.57 4.92
CA VAL A 24 -17.46 -6.53 5.38
C VAL A 24 -17.73 -5.30 6.23
N ALA A 25 -16.86 -4.99 7.20
CA ALA A 25 -17.00 -3.82 8.06
C ALA A 25 -16.99 -2.49 7.27
N CYS A 26 -16.26 -2.43 6.16
CA CYS A 26 -16.19 -1.26 5.28
C CYS A 26 -17.19 -1.29 4.11
N GLY A 27 -18.07 -2.30 4.01
CA GLY A 27 -19.03 -2.43 2.91
C GLY A 27 -18.39 -2.63 1.53
N LYS A 28 -17.21 -3.27 1.47
CA LYS A 28 -16.44 -3.48 0.22
C LYS A 28 -16.28 -4.96 -0.09
N HIS A 29 -16.10 -5.29 -1.37
CA HIS A 29 -15.64 -6.62 -1.77
C HIS A 29 -14.18 -6.83 -1.32
N PRO A 30 -13.78 -8.02 -0.82
CA PRO A 30 -12.43 -8.27 -0.32
C PRO A 30 -11.32 -7.90 -1.30
N THR A 31 -11.50 -8.20 -2.60
CA THR A 31 -10.53 -7.83 -3.65
C THR A 31 -10.39 -6.32 -3.83
N THR A 32 -11.50 -5.58 -3.73
CA THR A 32 -11.49 -4.12 -3.84
C THR A 32 -10.77 -3.52 -2.64
N LEU A 33 -11.07 -4.00 -1.43
CA LEU A 33 -10.38 -3.57 -0.23
C LEU A 33 -8.88 -3.91 -0.28
N ALA A 34 -8.51 -5.09 -0.77
CA ALA A 34 -7.10 -5.46 -0.93
C ALA A 34 -6.35 -4.50 -1.84
N LEU A 35 -6.96 -4.09 -2.97
CA LEU A 35 -6.37 -3.08 -3.86
C LEU A 35 -6.23 -1.73 -3.17
N ASP A 36 -7.24 -1.30 -2.41
CA ASP A 36 -7.20 -0.04 -1.65
C ASP A 36 -6.11 -0.07 -0.58
N LEU A 37 -5.94 -1.19 0.11
CA LEU A 37 -4.87 -1.38 1.10
C LEU A 37 -3.50 -1.36 0.44
N VAL A 38 -3.31 -2.04 -0.70
CA VAL A 38 -2.05 -1.97 -1.46
C VAL A 38 -1.74 -0.53 -1.84
N ARG A 39 -2.73 0.22 -2.36
CA ARG A 39 -2.58 1.64 -2.68
C ARG A 39 -2.21 2.47 -1.45
N LEU A 40 -2.88 2.26 -0.32
CA LEU A 40 -2.57 2.95 0.92
C LEU A 40 -1.13 2.68 1.35
N CYS A 41 -0.72 1.41 1.38
CA CYS A 41 0.60 0.99 1.81
C CYS A 41 1.72 1.59 0.95
N VAL A 42 1.58 1.58 -0.38
CA VAL A 42 2.60 2.11 -1.30
C VAL A 42 2.58 3.64 -1.44
N ASN A 43 1.62 4.33 -0.81
CA ASN A 43 1.54 5.80 -0.78
C ASN A 43 1.66 6.36 0.65
N THR A 44 2.05 5.54 1.63
CA THR A 44 2.24 5.98 3.02
C THR A 44 3.72 5.88 3.39
N PRO A 45 4.43 7.00 3.60
CA PRO A 45 5.85 7.02 3.93
C PRO A 45 6.27 6.05 5.03
N ASN A 46 5.57 6.08 6.17
CA ASN A 46 5.90 5.25 7.32
C ASN A 46 5.84 3.74 7.01
N ILE A 47 4.88 3.31 6.18
CA ILE A 47 4.74 1.90 5.79
C ILE A 47 5.88 1.52 4.85
N ILE A 48 6.19 2.37 3.86
CA ILE A 48 7.27 2.15 2.91
C ILE A 48 8.61 2.06 3.62
N GLU A 49 8.93 3.01 4.50
CA GLU A 49 10.16 3.00 5.27
C GLU A 49 10.31 1.75 6.12
N TYR A 50 9.24 1.35 6.82
CA TYR A 50 9.22 0.14 7.61
C TYR A 50 9.48 -1.10 6.75
N VAL A 51 8.78 -1.25 5.62
CA VAL A 51 8.93 -2.38 4.70
C VAL A 51 10.34 -2.44 4.09
N GLN A 52 10.91 -1.29 3.68
CA GLN A 52 12.26 -1.23 3.14
C GLN A 52 13.32 -1.58 4.19
N LYS A 53 13.10 -1.21 5.46
CA LYS A 53 14.01 -1.52 6.56
C LYS A 53 14.03 -3.01 6.88
N ILE A 54 12.87 -3.65 7.03
CA ILE A 54 12.80 -5.08 7.40
C ILE A 54 13.28 -6.01 6.28
N ASN A 55 13.22 -5.57 5.02
CA ASN A 55 13.68 -6.34 3.86
C ASN A 55 15.10 -5.96 3.40
N ASN A 56 15.81 -5.09 4.13
CA ASN A 56 17.14 -4.59 3.75
C ASN A 56 17.22 -4.13 2.28
N ALA A 57 16.28 -3.27 1.87
CA ALA A 57 16.14 -2.86 0.48
C ALA A 57 17.45 -2.26 -0.08
N GLU A 58 17.89 -2.78 -1.23
CA GLU A 58 19.04 -2.25 -1.95
C GLU A 58 18.82 -0.78 -2.32
N ALA A 59 19.85 0.06 -2.15
CA ALA A 59 19.75 1.50 -2.34
C ALA A 59 19.17 1.90 -3.71
N ARG A 60 19.48 1.16 -4.77
CA ARG A 60 19.00 1.42 -6.14
C ARG A 60 17.50 1.18 -6.36
N TYR A 61 16.85 0.39 -5.50
CA TYR A 61 15.43 0.07 -5.58
C TYR A 61 14.62 0.70 -4.45
N LYS A 62 15.25 1.54 -3.63
CA LYS A 62 14.53 2.26 -2.59
C LYS A 62 13.58 3.27 -3.23
N VAL A 63 12.31 3.14 -2.88
CA VAL A 63 11.30 4.15 -3.08
C VAL A 63 11.72 5.39 -2.30
N SER A 64 12.08 6.43 -3.04
CA SER A 64 12.39 7.75 -2.49
C SER A 64 11.14 8.61 -2.55
N TYR A 65 10.99 9.47 -1.54
CA TYR A 65 9.90 10.42 -1.51
C TYR A 65 10.38 11.74 -0.91
N ARG A 66 9.71 12.82 -1.29
CA ARG A 66 9.95 14.17 -0.79
C ARG A 66 8.63 14.78 -0.33
N VAL A 67 8.68 15.52 0.76
CA VAL A 67 7.52 16.22 1.30
C VAL A 67 7.54 17.65 0.76
N ARG A 68 6.52 18.01 -0.02
CA ARG A 68 6.30 19.38 -0.48
C ARG A 68 5.26 20.04 0.41
N VAL A 69 5.58 21.20 0.95
CA VAL A 69 4.64 21.99 1.74
C VAL A 69 4.20 23.19 0.91
N GLU A 70 2.91 23.26 0.58
CA GLU A 70 2.30 24.39 -0.13
C GLU A 70 1.09 24.87 0.66
N ASN A 71 1.03 26.18 0.94
CA ASN A 71 -0.06 26.81 1.70
C ASN A 71 -0.38 26.10 3.04
N GLY A 72 0.65 25.63 3.75
CA GLY A 72 0.50 24.91 5.03
C GLY A 72 0.05 23.45 4.89
N LYS A 73 -0.13 22.93 3.67
CA LYS A 73 -0.50 21.54 3.40
C LYS A 73 0.72 20.75 2.92
N SER A 74 1.06 19.69 3.65
CA SER A 74 2.12 18.75 3.28
C SER A 74 1.58 17.71 2.28
N THR A 75 2.26 17.57 1.14
CA THR A 75 1.99 16.56 0.12
C THR A 75 3.23 15.71 -0.10
N VAL A 76 3.06 14.39 -0.08
CA VAL A 76 4.14 13.43 -0.35
C VAL A 76 4.25 13.22 -1.86
N ILE A 77 5.44 13.38 -2.40
CA ILE A 77 5.76 13.17 -3.81
C ILE A 77 6.79 12.04 -3.89
N TYR A 78 6.48 11.00 -4.66
CA TYR A 78 7.36 9.86 -4.89
C TYR A 78 8.20 10.09 -6.14
N ASP A 79 9.49 9.73 -6.08
CA ASP A 79 10.47 9.87 -7.17
C ASP A 79 10.58 8.62 -8.06
#